data_AF-A0A7W7CHL1-F1
#
_entry.id   AF-A0A7W7CHL1-F1
#
_cell.length_a   1.000
_cell.length_b   1.000
_cell.length_c   1.000
_cell.angle_alpha   90.00
_cell.angle_beta   90.00
_cell.angle_gamma   90.00
#
_symmetry.space_group_name_H-M   'P 1'
#
loop_
_entity.id
_entity.type
_entity.pdbx_description
1 polymer ?
#
loop_
_entity_poly.entity_id
_entity_poly.type
_entity_poly.pdbx_seq_one_letter_code
_entity_poly.pdbx_strand_id
1 'polypeptide(L)'
;MRADLLGDNISGLAEALAAVDAADRALTSGLLRPQAADLTELAEALLGSPLAARVAEAAEKAVAGAAGEEHFLALAAARTALCGSVHDALLERVSAATGQVIGTEADSLSTVDEVPNVLLAARSWLSDLVRAGWRGIDQDLVSGAAPVISALLPDPAVRRLAVLLDGFAAELGASCPGSALERVPARRWGDLWSRAMLLTVSVATPAIETVSGRLLPLGVDLHEHATAAQAQVHAILEPADGGPARLVRASVSTPKPDTVIGAGIWQLLRPHLSLLAALGEGRSMDLTDMPITAEGDLIWQDEHARTGEPADAFVTARVALPTAISTPAAPLDRHPARLAVPVFLEGYTVDRAEDALTFTVAGYPLTVAADRVPAAGPLTPEAVAASTACLGLLRWDAGDFSLQPLAVETLARKKTVALHAGAWAGGTTDKVGAKAEKAATDATAVLRERAGRLLRK
;
A
#
# COMPACT_ATOMS: atom_id res chain seq x y z
N MET A 1 17.38 3.08 16.91
CA MET A 1 16.84 4.04 15.93
C MET A 1 17.19 5.46 16.36
N ARG A 2 17.64 6.29 15.42
CA ARG A 2 17.90 7.73 15.57
C ARG A 2 16.64 8.51 15.20
N ALA A 3 15.70 8.62 16.15
CA ALA A 3 14.39 9.22 15.92
C ALA A 3 14.45 10.74 15.63
N ASP A 4 15.53 11.41 16.07
CA ASP A 4 15.82 12.81 15.77
C ASP A 4 15.79 13.10 14.27
N LEU A 5 16.36 12.19 13.47
CA LEU A 5 16.44 12.35 12.02
C LEU A 5 15.04 12.37 11.37
N LEU A 6 14.03 11.74 11.96
CA LEU A 6 12.69 11.71 11.36
C LEU A 6 11.99 13.09 11.41
N GLY A 7 12.38 13.97 12.34
CA GLY A 7 11.83 15.32 12.46
C GLY A 7 12.59 16.41 11.71
N ASP A 8 13.78 16.10 11.17
CA ASP A 8 14.61 17.07 10.46
C ASP A 8 14.04 17.40 9.07
N ASN A 9 14.22 18.64 8.63
CA ASN A 9 13.83 19.03 7.27
C ASN A 9 14.58 18.22 6.20
N ILE A 10 13.88 17.83 5.13
CA ILE A 10 14.46 17.23 3.93
C ILE A 10 14.48 18.30 2.84
N SER A 11 15.67 18.59 2.30
CA SER A 11 15.83 19.61 1.26
C SER A 11 14.99 19.29 0.02
N GLY A 12 14.22 20.26 -0.47
CA GLY A 12 13.40 20.11 -1.68
C GLY A 12 12.09 19.31 -1.49
N LEU A 13 11.86 18.72 -0.31
CA LEU A 13 10.67 17.92 -0.04
C LEU A 13 9.39 18.76 -0.10
N ALA A 14 9.41 19.92 0.55
CA ALA A 14 8.25 20.81 0.62
C ALA A 14 7.92 21.38 -0.77
N GLU A 15 8.94 21.77 -1.53
CA GLU A 15 8.82 22.27 -2.90
C GLU A 15 8.26 21.20 -3.84
N ALA A 16 8.74 19.96 -3.74
CA ALA A 16 8.20 18.85 -4.52
C ALA A 16 6.72 18.58 -4.18
N LEU A 17 6.37 18.53 -2.89
CA LEU A 17 4.98 18.31 -2.46
C LEU A 17 4.04 19.44 -2.88
N ALA A 18 4.51 20.69 -2.87
CA ALA A 18 3.78 21.86 -3.34
C ALA A 18 3.48 21.78 -4.85
N ALA A 19 4.46 21.36 -5.66
CA ALA A 19 4.26 21.13 -7.09
C ALA A 19 3.23 20.03 -7.37
N VAL A 20 3.22 18.95 -6.58
CA VAL A 20 2.17 17.91 -6.68
C VAL A 20 0.81 18.49 -6.24
N ASP A 21 0.76 19.33 -5.18
CA ASP A 21 -0.49 20.01 -4.75
C ASP A 21 -1.03 20.94 -5.84
N ALA A 22 -0.16 21.62 -6.59
CA ALA A 22 -0.54 22.44 -7.72
C ALA A 22 -1.19 21.61 -8.84
N ALA A 23 -0.58 20.47 -9.19
CA ALA A 23 -1.18 19.53 -10.13
C ALA A 23 -2.56 19.04 -9.64
N ASP A 24 -2.71 18.74 -8.35
CA ASP A 24 -3.97 18.27 -7.77
C ASP A 24 -5.07 19.34 -7.77
N ARG A 25 -4.71 20.63 -7.62
CA ARG A 25 -5.65 21.75 -7.82
C ARG A 25 -6.12 21.82 -9.27
N ALA A 26 -5.21 21.69 -10.24
CA ALA A 26 -5.57 21.66 -11.66
C ALA A 26 -6.51 20.48 -12.00
N LEU A 27 -6.25 19.28 -11.45
CA LEU A 27 -7.13 18.11 -11.59
C LEU A 27 -8.49 18.32 -10.93
N THR A 28 -8.54 19.06 -9.81
CA THR A 28 -9.79 19.38 -9.13
C THR A 28 -10.70 20.28 -9.99
N SER A 29 -10.11 21.26 -10.66
CA SER A 29 -10.84 22.16 -11.58
C SER A 29 -11.08 21.58 -12.98
N GLY A 30 -10.26 20.62 -13.40
CA GLY A 30 -10.28 20.04 -14.74
C GLY A 30 -9.21 20.62 -15.68
N LEU A 31 -8.74 19.79 -16.60
CA LEU A 31 -7.66 20.06 -17.54
C LEU A 31 -8.14 20.57 -18.91
N LEU A 32 -9.44 20.79 -19.10
CA LEU A 32 -9.94 21.41 -20.34
C LEU A 32 -9.49 22.88 -20.46
N ARG A 33 -9.42 23.60 -19.33
CA ARG A 33 -8.90 24.98 -19.20
C ARG A 33 -8.38 25.21 -17.77
N PRO A 34 -7.25 24.58 -17.39
CA PRO A 34 -6.71 24.71 -16.05
C PRO A 34 -6.12 26.11 -15.82
N GLN A 35 -5.86 26.47 -14.57
CA GLN A 35 -5.06 27.65 -14.26
C GLN A 35 -3.61 27.42 -14.71
N ALA A 36 -3.07 28.36 -15.49
CA ALA A 36 -1.73 28.20 -16.05
C ALA A 36 -0.63 28.06 -14.98
N ALA A 37 -0.77 28.79 -13.86
CA ALA A 37 0.19 28.75 -12.76
C ALA A 37 0.35 27.35 -12.17
N ASP A 38 -0.75 26.62 -11.96
CA ASP A 38 -0.73 25.29 -11.34
C ASP A 38 0.06 24.25 -12.17
N LEU A 39 -0.07 24.28 -13.51
CA LEU A 39 0.69 23.39 -14.40
C LEU A 39 2.12 23.88 -14.67
N THR A 40 2.36 25.19 -14.55
CA THR A 40 3.71 25.76 -14.67
C THR A 40 4.58 25.32 -13.50
N GLU A 41 4.06 25.36 -12.27
CA GLU A 41 4.75 24.89 -11.07
C GLU A 41 5.17 23.42 -11.19
N LEU A 42 4.29 22.56 -11.71
CA LEU A 42 4.62 21.17 -12.02
C LEU A 42 5.72 21.08 -13.09
N ALA A 43 5.65 21.83 -14.19
CA ALA A 43 6.67 21.78 -15.23
C ALA A 43 8.04 22.28 -14.76
N GLU A 44 8.07 23.32 -13.92
CA GLU A 44 9.29 23.88 -13.33
C GLU A 44 9.98 22.91 -12.38
N ALA A 45 9.21 22.17 -11.57
CA ALA A 45 9.75 21.14 -10.68
C ALA A 45 10.46 19.99 -11.42
N LEU A 46 10.18 19.81 -12.71
CA LEU A 46 10.79 18.78 -13.56
C LEU A 46 11.98 19.30 -14.38
N LEU A 47 12.38 20.56 -14.23
CA LEU A 47 13.53 21.11 -14.95
C LEU A 47 14.81 20.30 -14.65
N GLY A 48 15.58 20.01 -15.70
CA GLY A 48 16.77 19.17 -15.62
C GLY A 48 16.50 17.66 -15.64
N SER A 49 15.24 17.22 -15.59
CA SER A 49 14.87 15.82 -15.78
C SER A 49 14.70 15.45 -17.25
N PRO A 50 14.74 14.15 -17.61
CA PRO A 50 14.39 13.67 -18.95
C PRO A 50 12.95 13.99 -19.39
N LEU A 51 12.06 14.28 -18.44
CA LEU A 51 10.64 14.57 -18.72
C LEU A 51 10.38 16.05 -19.02
N ALA A 52 11.32 16.95 -18.72
CA ALA A 52 11.12 18.41 -18.73
C ALA A 52 10.42 18.93 -20.00
N ALA A 53 10.94 18.58 -21.18
CA ALA A 53 10.40 19.06 -22.45
C ALA A 53 8.97 18.56 -22.73
N ARG A 54 8.69 17.29 -22.41
CA ARG A 54 7.38 16.67 -22.62
C ARG A 54 6.32 17.22 -21.66
N VAL A 55 6.72 17.47 -20.42
CA VAL A 55 5.82 18.02 -19.40
C VAL A 55 5.51 19.48 -19.70
N ALA A 56 6.50 20.27 -20.12
CA ALA A 56 6.29 21.64 -20.56
C ALA A 56 5.33 21.72 -21.76
N GLU A 57 5.53 20.87 -22.78
CA GLU A 57 4.61 20.74 -23.92
C GLU A 57 3.20 20.38 -23.46
N ALA A 58 3.06 19.37 -22.59
CA ALA A 58 1.76 18.93 -22.08
C ALA A 58 1.04 20.02 -21.27
N ALA A 59 1.76 20.76 -20.44
CA ALA A 59 1.23 21.89 -19.68
C ALA A 59 0.72 23.00 -20.61
N GLU A 60 1.51 23.38 -21.62
CA GLU A 60 1.11 24.39 -22.61
C GLU A 60 -0.17 23.96 -23.37
N LYS A 61 -0.22 22.72 -23.83
CA LYS A 61 -1.39 22.19 -24.55
C LYS A 61 -2.63 22.10 -23.67
N ALA A 62 -2.47 21.75 -22.39
CA ALA A 62 -3.59 21.72 -21.45
C ALA A 62 -4.15 23.13 -21.20
N VAL A 63 -3.28 24.12 -20.95
CA VAL A 63 -3.68 25.53 -20.80
C VAL A 63 -4.37 26.07 -22.06
N ALA A 64 -3.90 25.67 -23.24
CA ALA A 64 -4.52 26.03 -24.52
C ALA A 64 -5.83 25.27 -24.84
N GLY A 65 -6.23 24.31 -24.00
CA GLY A 65 -7.40 23.44 -24.24
C GLY A 65 -7.25 22.49 -25.42
N ALA A 66 -6.01 22.16 -25.79
CA ALA A 66 -5.63 21.30 -26.92
C ALA A 66 -4.96 19.98 -26.48
N ALA A 67 -4.93 19.68 -25.18
CA ALA A 67 -4.34 18.45 -24.65
C ALA A 67 -5.14 17.20 -25.04
N GLY A 68 -4.48 16.32 -25.79
CA GLY A 68 -4.89 14.92 -25.98
C GLY A 68 -4.36 13.97 -24.90
N GLU A 69 -4.68 12.68 -25.03
CA GLU A 69 -4.36 11.63 -24.04
C GLU A 69 -2.86 11.52 -23.71
N GLU A 70 -1.99 11.65 -24.71
CA GLU A 70 -0.53 11.60 -24.53
C GLU A 70 -0.01 12.74 -23.62
N HIS A 71 -0.65 13.91 -23.67
CA HIS A 71 -0.29 15.04 -22.79
C HIS A 71 -0.72 14.75 -21.35
N PHE A 72 -1.91 14.17 -21.17
CA PHE A 72 -2.37 13.77 -19.83
C PHE A 72 -1.51 12.64 -19.25
N LEU A 73 -1.07 11.70 -20.08
CA LEU A 73 -0.11 10.67 -19.68
C LEU A 73 1.22 11.30 -19.24
N ALA A 74 1.73 12.31 -19.96
CA ALA A 74 2.94 13.03 -19.56
C ALA A 74 2.78 13.77 -18.21
N LEU A 75 1.62 14.38 -17.96
CA LEU A 75 1.32 15.01 -16.66
C LEU A 75 1.21 13.98 -15.52
N ALA A 76 0.57 12.84 -15.78
CA ALA A 76 0.53 11.72 -14.82
C ALA A 76 1.95 11.20 -14.51
N ALA A 77 2.79 11.03 -15.53
CA ALA A 77 4.18 10.61 -15.38
C ALA A 77 5.00 11.62 -14.57
N ALA A 78 4.84 12.92 -14.82
CA ALA A 78 5.51 13.98 -14.06
C ALA A 78 5.14 13.92 -12.58
N ARG A 79 3.84 13.79 -12.29
CA ARG A 79 3.32 13.71 -10.92
C ARG A 79 3.84 12.47 -10.20
N THR A 80 3.82 11.31 -10.85
CA THR A 80 4.38 10.07 -10.30
C THR A 80 5.88 10.15 -10.09
N ALA A 81 6.63 10.76 -11.02
CA ALA A 81 8.08 10.95 -10.87
C ALA A 81 8.43 11.84 -9.66
N LEU A 82 7.69 12.94 -9.45
CA LEU A 82 7.87 13.77 -8.25
C LEU A 82 7.55 13.00 -6.97
N CYS A 83 6.42 12.31 -6.91
CA CYS A 83 6.11 11.44 -5.76
C CYS A 83 7.18 10.37 -5.54
N GLY A 84 7.76 9.83 -6.61
CA GLY A 84 8.89 8.90 -6.55
C GLY A 84 10.14 9.53 -5.93
N SER A 85 10.48 10.77 -6.31
CA SER A 85 11.61 11.48 -5.70
C SER A 85 11.40 11.78 -4.21
N VAL A 86 10.16 12.14 -3.82
CA VAL A 86 9.76 12.32 -2.42
C VAL A 86 9.90 11.00 -1.66
N HIS A 87 9.42 9.90 -2.23
CA HIS A 87 9.58 8.56 -1.66
C HIS A 87 11.06 8.22 -1.42
N ASP A 88 11.91 8.43 -2.42
CA ASP A 88 13.33 8.07 -2.34
C ASP A 88 14.06 8.90 -1.27
N ALA A 89 13.77 10.19 -1.17
CA ALA A 89 14.32 11.06 -0.12
C ALA A 89 13.84 10.67 1.29
N LEU A 90 12.57 10.29 1.43
CA LEU A 90 12.02 9.78 2.69
C LEU A 90 12.65 8.44 3.06
N LEU A 91 12.83 7.54 2.09
CA LEU A 91 13.42 6.22 2.32
C LEU A 91 14.89 6.32 2.72
N GLU A 92 15.66 7.22 2.10
CA GLU A 92 17.03 7.54 2.52
C GLU A 92 17.05 8.03 3.98
N ARG A 93 16.10 8.90 4.35
CA ARG A 93 15.98 9.36 5.73
C ARG A 93 15.66 8.23 6.70
N VAL A 94 14.75 7.33 6.34
CA VAL A 94 14.42 6.17 7.15
C VAL A 94 15.63 5.24 7.30
N SER A 95 16.37 4.98 6.21
CA SER A 95 17.59 4.18 6.24
C SER A 95 18.63 4.78 7.20
N ALA A 96 18.83 6.11 7.18
CA ALA A 96 19.72 6.79 8.13
C ALA A 96 19.23 6.67 9.59
N ALA A 97 17.91 6.74 9.82
CA ALA A 97 17.31 6.63 11.15
C ALA A 97 17.37 5.20 11.73
N THR A 98 17.15 4.19 10.90
CA THR A 98 17.09 2.78 11.33
C THR A 98 18.45 2.08 11.25
N GLY A 99 19.37 2.57 10.42
CA GLY A 99 20.63 1.90 10.06
C GLY A 99 20.44 0.77 9.05
N GLN A 100 19.24 0.61 8.48
CA GLN A 100 18.95 -0.44 7.50
C GLN A 100 19.60 -0.13 6.15
N VAL A 101 20.19 -1.15 5.54
CA VAL A 101 20.81 -1.03 4.21
C VAL A 101 19.78 -1.30 3.12
N ILE A 102 19.74 -0.42 2.13
CA ILE A 102 18.94 -0.59 0.92
C ILE A 102 19.81 -1.29 -0.12
N GLY A 103 19.28 -2.34 -0.73
CA GLY A 103 19.92 -3.10 -1.81
C GLY A 103 20.03 -2.29 -3.10
N THR A 104 20.64 -2.91 -4.11
CA THR A 104 20.80 -2.29 -5.44
C THR A 104 19.59 -2.60 -6.30
N GLU A 105 19.23 -1.67 -7.20
CA GLU A 105 18.20 -1.92 -8.20
C GLU A 105 18.60 -3.07 -9.14
N ALA A 106 17.61 -3.85 -9.57
CA ALA A 106 17.84 -4.93 -10.52
C ALA A 106 18.02 -4.37 -11.94
N ASP A 107 19.06 -4.82 -12.64
CA ASP A 107 19.40 -4.36 -14.00
C ASP A 107 18.52 -4.98 -15.10
N SER A 108 17.77 -6.05 -14.79
CA SER A 108 17.06 -6.86 -15.79
C SER A 108 15.61 -6.43 -15.96
N LEU A 109 15.31 -5.90 -17.15
CA LEU A 109 13.97 -5.54 -17.59
C LEU A 109 13.46 -6.58 -18.61
N SER A 110 12.21 -7.02 -18.43
CA SER A 110 11.53 -7.88 -19.41
C SER A 110 11.09 -7.07 -20.65
N THR A 111 10.88 -7.75 -21.78
CA THR A 111 10.44 -7.11 -23.02
C THR A 111 9.02 -6.55 -22.91
N VAL A 112 8.76 -5.45 -23.63
CA VAL A 112 7.45 -4.80 -23.68
C VAL A 112 6.57 -5.53 -24.70
N ASP A 113 5.43 -6.06 -24.25
CA ASP A 113 4.41 -6.63 -25.12
C ASP A 113 3.48 -5.55 -25.72
N GLU A 114 2.83 -5.90 -26.83
CA GLU A 114 1.88 -5.03 -27.54
C GLU A 114 0.71 -4.61 -26.62
N VAL A 115 0.36 -3.32 -26.65
CA VAL A 115 -0.68 -2.72 -25.81
C VAL A 115 -2.07 -3.20 -26.28
N PRO A 116 -2.85 -3.94 -25.47
CA PRO A 116 -4.18 -4.36 -25.87
C PRO A 116 -5.15 -3.18 -26.06
N ASN A 117 -6.07 -3.28 -27.02
CA ASN A 117 -7.09 -2.26 -27.29
C ASN A 117 -7.92 -1.82 -26.06
N VAL A 118 -8.08 -2.71 -25.07
CA VAL A 118 -8.82 -2.42 -23.84
C VAL A 118 -8.10 -1.37 -22.95
N LEU A 119 -6.76 -1.30 -23.01
CA LEU A 119 -6.00 -0.28 -22.30
C LEU A 119 -6.25 1.13 -22.86
N LEU A 120 -6.50 1.24 -24.17
CA LEU A 120 -6.88 2.51 -24.80
C LEU A 120 -8.26 2.99 -24.32
N ALA A 121 -9.23 2.08 -24.17
CA ALA A 121 -10.55 2.42 -23.63
C ALA A 121 -10.46 2.94 -22.18
N ALA A 122 -9.61 2.32 -21.35
CA ALA A 122 -9.32 2.82 -20.01
C ALA A 122 -8.68 4.22 -20.03
N ARG A 123 -7.70 4.44 -20.91
CA ARG A 123 -7.02 5.74 -21.05
C ARG A 123 -7.98 6.84 -21.50
N SER A 124 -8.88 6.55 -22.44
CA SER A 124 -9.91 7.49 -22.88
C SER A 124 -10.81 7.89 -21.72
N TRP A 125 -11.34 6.94 -20.95
CA TRP A 125 -12.17 7.23 -19.78
C TRP A 125 -11.44 8.07 -18.72
N LEU A 126 -10.19 7.71 -18.40
CA LEU A 126 -9.34 8.48 -17.49
C LEU A 126 -9.06 9.90 -18.01
N SER A 127 -8.96 10.09 -19.31
CA SER A 127 -8.78 11.39 -19.95
C SER A 127 -10.05 12.24 -19.85
N ASP A 128 -11.22 11.63 -20.03
CA ASP A 128 -12.51 12.34 -19.89
C ASP A 128 -12.76 12.78 -18.45
N LEU A 129 -12.38 11.95 -17.46
CA LEU A 129 -12.40 12.32 -16.05
C LEU A 129 -11.62 13.61 -15.78
N VAL A 130 -10.37 13.69 -16.22
CA VAL A 130 -9.55 14.87 -15.93
C VAL A 130 -9.89 16.07 -16.79
N ARG A 131 -10.49 15.89 -17.97
CA ARG A 131 -11.09 17.01 -18.71
C ARG A 131 -12.20 17.67 -17.91
N ALA A 132 -13.10 16.87 -17.34
CA ALA A 132 -14.19 17.36 -16.49
C ALA A 132 -13.69 17.92 -15.15
N GLY A 133 -12.64 17.30 -14.60
CA GLY A 133 -12.12 17.58 -13.26
C GLY A 133 -12.99 16.99 -12.16
N TRP A 134 -12.45 16.90 -10.94
CA TRP A 134 -13.14 16.28 -9.80
C TRP A 134 -14.46 16.98 -9.44
N ARG A 135 -14.55 18.30 -9.63
CA ARG A 135 -15.79 19.07 -9.42
C ARG A 135 -16.80 18.89 -10.55
N GLY A 136 -16.37 18.38 -11.71
CA GLY A 136 -17.21 18.19 -12.90
C GLY A 136 -17.71 16.76 -13.09
N ILE A 137 -17.38 15.81 -12.20
CA ILE A 137 -17.86 14.43 -12.31
C ILE A 137 -19.38 14.35 -12.07
N ASP A 138 -20.03 13.53 -12.87
CA ASP A 138 -21.44 13.17 -12.75
C ASP A 138 -21.64 11.65 -12.87
N GLN A 139 -22.88 11.20 -12.72
CA GLN A 139 -23.20 9.78 -12.74
C GLN A 139 -22.92 9.14 -14.11
N ASP A 140 -23.12 9.86 -15.20
CA ASP A 140 -22.94 9.34 -16.55
C ASP A 140 -21.45 9.09 -16.83
N LEU A 141 -20.59 10.07 -16.53
CA LEU A 141 -19.13 9.95 -16.67
C LEU A 141 -18.56 8.82 -15.81
N VAL A 142 -18.99 8.72 -14.55
CA VAL A 142 -18.53 7.64 -13.66
C VAL A 142 -19.02 6.27 -14.13
N SER A 143 -20.28 6.16 -14.59
CA SER A 143 -20.83 4.89 -15.10
C SER A 143 -20.08 4.35 -16.32
N GLY A 144 -19.40 5.22 -17.09
CA GLY A 144 -18.56 4.85 -18.23
C GLY A 144 -17.41 3.90 -17.89
N ALA A 145 -17.02 3.77 -16.61
CA ALA A 145 -15.99 2.84 -16.17
C ALA A 145 -16.42 1.37 -16.26
N ALA A 146 -17.70 1.08 -16.03
CA ALA A 146 -18.22 -0.28 -15.88
C ALA A 146 -17.92 -1.21 -17.07
N PRO A 147 -18.18 -0.85 -18.35
CA PRO A 147 -17.84 -1.70 -19.49
C PRO A 147 -16.32 -1.90 -19.64
N VAL A 148 -15.51 -0.89 -19.31
CA VAL A 148 -14.04 -0.99 -19.36
C VAL A 148 -13.53 -1.98 -18.31
N ILE A 149 -13.99 -1.85 -17.06
CA ILE A 149 -13.63 -2.76 -15.96
C ILE A 149 -14.05 -4.19 -16.30
N SER A 150 -15.27 -4.39 -16.79
CA SER A 150 -15.78 -5.71 -17.18
C SER A 150 -14.95 -6.36 -18.29
N ALA A 151 -14.35 -5.58 -19.19
CA ALA A 151 -13.49 -6.08 -20.25
C ALA A 151 -12.07 -6.42 -19.76
N LEU A 152 -11.54 -5.70 -18.76
CA LEU A 152 -10.21 -5.91 -18.21
C LEU A 152 -10.14 -7.08 -17.22
N LEU A 153 -11.18 -7.27 -16.39
CA LEU A 153 -11.18 -8.26 -15.29
C LEU A 153 -10.80 -9.70 -15.68
N PRO A 154 -11.25 -10.24 -16.83
CA PRO A 154 -10.92 -11.62 -17.21
C PRO A 154 -9.43 -11.88 -17.41
N ASP A 155 -8.68 -10.89 -17.91
CA ASP A 155 -7.27 -11.03 -18.24
C ASP A 155 -6.36 -10.74 -17.01
N PRO A 156 -5.61 -11.73 -16.50
CA PRO A 156 -4.70 -11.55 -15.39
C PRO A 156 -3.63 -10.46 -15.60
N ALA A 157 -3.16 -10.26 -16.85
CA ALA A 157 -2.07 -9.33 -17.15
C ALA A 157 -2.48 -7.86 -16.88
N VAL A 158 -3.75 -7.53 -17.07
CA VAL A 158 -4.30 -6.17 -16.89
C VAL A 158 -5.22 -6.06 -15.66
N ARG A 159 -5.35 -7.14 -14.89
CA ARG A 159 -6.22 -7.19 -13.70
C ARG A 159 -5.84 -6.14 -12.64
N ARG A 160 -4.56 -5.80 -12.54
CA ARG A 160 -4.09 -4.73 -11.64
C ARG A 160 -4.78 -3.39 -11.96
N LEU A 161 -4.87 -3.03 -13.24
CA LEU A 161 -5.59 -1.85 -13.68
C LEU A 161 -7.10 -2.01 -13.42
N ALA A 162 -7.68 -3.17 -13.75
CA ALA A 162 -9.11 -3.43 -13.55
C ALA A 162 -9.56 -3.19 -12.10
N VAL A 163 -8.84 -3.75 -11.12
CA VAL A 163 -9.15 -3.61 -9.68
C VAL A 163 -8.95 -2.17 -9.20
N LEU A 164 -7.94 -1.48 -9.72
CA LEU A 164 -7.71 -0.06 -9.39
C LEU A 164 -8.86 0.82 -9.92
N LEU A 165 -9.29 0.58 -11.17
CA LEU A 165 -10.41 1.31 -11.78
C LEU A 165 -11.73 1.02 -11.06
N ASP A 166 -11.97 -0.23 -10.65
CA ASP A 166 -13.14 -0.61 -9.86
C ASP A 166 -13.23 0.17 -8.55
N GLY A 167 -12.17 0.16 -7.75
CA GLY A 167 -12.12 0.92 -6.50
C GLY A 167 -12.24 2.43 -6.73
N PHE A 168 -11.53 2.97 -7.74
CA PHE A 168 -11.58 4.39 -8.04
C PHE A 168 -12.96 4.83 -8.51
N ALA A 169 -13.60 4.10 -9.42
CA ALA A 169 -14.94 4.40 -9.92
C ALA A 169 -15.99 4.30 -8.81
N ALA A 170 -15.86 3.33 -7.89
CA ALA A 170 -16.74 3.21 -6.73
C ALA A 170 -16.67 4.45 -5.82
N GLU A 171 -15.46 4.97 -5.55
CA GLU A 171 -15.29 6.18 -4.77
C GLU A 171 -15.84 7.44 -5.45
N LEU A 172 -15.58 7.58 -6.75
CA LEU A 172 -16.14 8.67 -7.54
C LEU A 172 -17.67 8.61 -7.52
N GLY A 173 -18.26 7.41 -7.70
CA GLY A 173 -19.70 7.21 -7.68
C GLY A 173 -20.34 7.53 -6.32
N ALA A 174 -19.68 7.16 -5.22
CA ALA A 174 -20.12 7.53 -3.87
C ALA A 174 -20.03 9.05 -3.61
N SER A 175 -19.26 9.77 -4.43
CA SER A 175 -19.01 11.20 -4.33
C SER A 175 -19.73 12.02 -5.41
N CYS A 176 -20.58 11.40 -6.23
CA CYS A 176 -21.31 12.05 -7.30
C CYS A 176 -22.60 12.75 -6.81
N PRO A 177 -22.94 13.95 -7.33
CA PRO A 177 -22.15 14.75 -8.27
C PRO A 177 -20.99 15.48 -7.58
N GLY A 178 -19.84 15.59 -8.25
CA GLY A 178 -18.65 16.21 -7.69
C GLY A 178 -18.82 17.68 -7.32
N SER A 179 -19.76 18.37 -7.97
CA SER A 179 -20.10 19.77 -7.68
C SER A 179 -20.68 19.98 -6.29
N ALA A 180 -21.25 18.94 -5.67
CA ALA A 180 -21.84 19.00 -4.34
C ALA A 180 -20.83 18.68 -3.22
N LEU A 181 -19.58 18.32 -3.56
CA LEU A 181 -18.57 17.97 -2.57
C LEU A 181 -18.06 19.21 -1.83
N GLU A 182 -18.24 19.22 -0.51
CA GLU A 182 -17.64 20.21 0.38
C GLU A 182 -16.11 20.14 0.30
N ARG A 183 -15.55 18.93 0.34
CA ARG A 183 -14.12 18.67 0.23
C ARG A 183 -13.82 17.59 -0.80
N VAL A 184 -12.89 17.90 -1.70
CA VAL A 184 -12.38 16.93 -2.69
C VAL A 184 -11.10 16.29 -2.14
N PRO A 185 -10.96 14.96 -2.15
CA PRO A 185 -9.74 14.27 -1.74
C PRO A 185 -8.68 14.34 -2.86
N ALA A 186 -8.26 15.56 -3.20
CA ALA A 186 -7.52 15.87 -4.42
C ALA A 186 -6.23 15.05 -4.57
N ARG A 187 -5.42 14.94 -3.51
CA ARG A 187 -4.19 14.11 -3.49
C ARG A 187 -4.47 12.66 -3.82
N ARG A 188 -5.45 12.07 -3.13
CA ARG A 188 -5.77 10.65 -3.26
C ARG A 188 -6.30 10.31 -4.66
N TRP A 189 -7.21 11.13 -5.19
CA TRP A 189 -7.74 10.93 -6.54
C TRP A 189 -6.70 11.23 -7.63
N GLY A 190 -5.81 12.21 -7.40
CA GLY A 190 -4.65 12.45 -8.25
C GLY A 190 -3.69 11.25 -8.29
N ASP A 191 -3.43 10.61 -7.15
CA ASP A 191 -2.59 9.41 -7.05
C ASP A 191 -3.20 8.24 -7.81
N LEU A 192 -4.49 7.96 -7.58
CA LEU A 192 -5.21 6.90 -8.27
C LEU A 192 -5.26 7.12 -9.78
N TRP A 193 -5.60 8.33 -10.22
CA TRP A 193 -5.65 8.66 -11.64
C TRP A 193 -4.28 8.54 -12.30
N SER A 194 -3.23 9.09 -11.69
CA SER A 194 -1.88 9.03 -12.27
C SER A 194 -1.40 7.59 -12.38
N ARG A 195 -1.67 6.78 -11.34
CA ARG A 195 -1.33 5.35 -11.36
C ARG A 195 -2.12 4.60 -12.43
N ALA A 196 -3.42 4.88 -12.57
CA ALA A 196 -4.25 4.27 -13.59
C ALA A 196 -3.74 4.61 -14.99
N MET A 197 -3.42 5.88 -15.26
CA MET A 197 -2.88 6.35 -16.54
C MET A 197 -1.60 5.61 -16.91
N LEU A 198 -0.65 5.49 -15.98
CA LEU A 198 0.60 4.78 -16.21
C LEU A 198 0.41 3.27 -16.39
N LEU A 199 -0.61 2.67 -15.78
CA LEU A 199 -0.95 1.26 -16.02
C LEU A 199 -1.66 1.03 -17.37
N THR A 200 -2.02 2.09 -18.12
CA THR A 200 -2.52 1.97 -19.50
C THR A 200 -1.41 1.86 -20.55
N VAL A 201 -0.14 1.97 -20.15
CA VAL A 201 1.01 1.72 -21.02
C VAL A 201 1.74 0.46 -20.58
N SER A 202 2.18 -0.33 -21.56
CA SER A 202 3.07 -1.46 -21.28
C SER A 202 4.42 -0.91 -20.80
N VAL A 203 4.78 -1.24 -19.56
CA VAL A 203 6.11 -0.97 -19.02
C VAL A 203 6.86 -2.28 -18.87
N ALA A 204 8.17 -2.24 -19.11
CA ALA A 204 9.03 -3.38 -18.80
C ALA A 204 8.98 -3.65 -17.28
N THR A 205 8.69 -4.89 -16.90
CA THR A 205 8.70 -5.32 -15.52
C THR A 205 9.97 -6.10 -15.20
N PRO A 206 10.52 -5.98 -13.99
CA PRO A 206 11.61 -6.84 -13.55
C PRO A 206 11.24 -8.31 -13.63
N ALA A 207 12.23 -9.17 -13.90
CA ALA A 207 12.02 -10.61 -13.93
C ALA A 207 11.60 -11.14 -12.54
N ILE A 208 10.77 -12.19 -12.53
CA ILE A 208 10.45 -12.94 -11.32
C ILE A 208 11.56 -13.97 -11.13
N GLU A 209 12.20 -13.93 -9.97
CA GLU A 209 13.22 -14.91 -9.56
C GLU A 209 12.62 -15.95 -8.61
N THR A 210 13.38 -16.97 -8.24
CA THR A 210 13.00 -17.92 -7.19
C THR A 210 13.97 -17.83 -6.02
N VAL A 211 13.47 -18.09 -4.81
CA VAL A 211 14.28 -18.08 -3.59
C VAL A 211 13.95 -19.27 -2.69
N SER A 212 15.01 -19.79 -2.06
CA SER A 212 14.95 -20.86 -1.07
C SER A 212 15.59 -20.37 0.22
N GLY A 213 15.07 -20.79 1.37
CA GLY A 213 15.57 -20.32 2.66
C GLY A 213 14.55 -20.39 3.78
N ARG A 214 14.89 -19.81 4.93
CA ARG A 214 14.01 -19.73 6.10
C ARG A 214 13.34 -18.37 6.17
N LEU A 215 12.02 -18.35 6.17
CA LEU A 215 11.19 -17.16 6.31
C LEU A 215 10.75 -16.99 7.76
N LEU A 216 10.98 -15.81 8.32
CA LEU A 216 10.69 -15.43 9.69
C LEU A 216 9.63 -14.31 9.70
N PRO A 217 8.35 -14.64 9.92
CA PRO A 217 7.28 -13.64 9.94
C PRO A 217 7.44 -12.64 11.10
N LEU A 218 7.29 -11.34 10.82
CA LEU A 218 7.34 -10.27 11.80
C LEU A 218 5.94 -9.81 12.24
N GLY A 219 5.02 -9.72 11.28
CA GLY A 219 3.66 -9.21 11.49
C GLY A 219 2.87 -9.13 10.20
N VAL A 220 1.60 -8.76 10.30
CA VAL A 220 0.70 -8.60 9.16
C VAL A 220 0.02 -7.25 9.19
N ASP A 221 0.07 -6.58 8.05
CA ASP A 221 -0.76 -5.42 7.75
C ASP A 221 -2.04 -5.88 7.03
N LEU A 222 -3.20 -5.39 7.48
CA LEU A 222 -4.49 -5.78 6.92
C LEU A 222 -5.13 -4.57 6.25
N HIS A 223 -5.20 -4.62 4.92
CA HIS A 223 -5.86 -3.62 4.11
C HIS A 223 -7.30 -4.02 3.84
N GLU A 224 -8.23 -3.14 4.19
CA GLU A 224 -9.66 -3.35 3.98
C GLU A 224 -10.22 -2.29 3.02
N HIS A 225 -10.89 -2.76 1.96
CA HIS A 225 -11.71 -1.97 1.06
C HIS A 225 -13.15 -2.49 1.08
N ALA A 226 -14.11 -1.72 0.56
CA ALA A 226 -15.50 -2.15 0.47
C ALA A 226 -15.63 -3.45 -0.37
N THR A 227 -14.86 -3.57 -1.45
CA THR A 227 -14.96 -4.68 -2.42
C THR A 227 -13.83 -5.71 -2.32
N ALA A 228 -12.80 -5.47 -1.52
CA ALA A 228 -11.62 -6.33 -1.42
C ALA A 228 -10.97 -6.23 -0.05
N ALA A 229 -10.21 -7.26 0.33
CA ALA A 229 -9.29 -7.20 1.45
C ALA A 229 -7.95 -7.82 1.06
N GLN A 230 -6.86 -7.36 1.69
CA GLN A 230 -5.53 -7.90 1.53
C GLN A 230 -4.84 -8.04 2.89
N ALA A 231 -4.24 -9.20 3.15
CA ALA A 231 -3.26 -9.36 4.21
C ALA A 231 -1.85 -9.35 3.62
N GLN A 232 -1.00 -8.47 4.13
CA GLN A 232 0.40 -8.35 3.77
C GLN A 232 1.27 -8.72 4.97
N VAL A 233 1.92 -9.87 4.90
CA VAL A 233 2.86 -10.34 5.92
C VAL A 233 4.22 -9.73 5.63
N HIS A 234 4.79 -9.02 6.61
CA HIS A 234 6.18 -8.58 6.59
C HIS A 234 7.04 -9.64 7.27
N ALA A 235 8.15 -10.00 6.64
CA ALA A 235 9.01 -11.08 7.11
C ALA A 235 10.48 -10.82 6.79
N ILE A 236 11.36 -11.57 7.46
CA ILE A 236 12.78 -11.66 7.14
C ILE A 236 13.03 -13.00 6.47
N LEU A 237 13.69 -12.99 5.32
CA LEU A 237 14.14 -14.18 4.63
C LEU A 237 15.64 -14.38 4.90
N GLU A 238 16.00 -15.51 5.46
CA GLU A 238 17.37 -16.01 5.57
C GLU A 238 17.63 -16.95 4.37
N PRO A 239 18.36 -16.51 3.34
CA PRO A 239 18.57 -17.31 2.13
C PRO A 239 19.34 -18.61 2.40
N ALA A 240 18.95 -19.70 1.74
CA ALA A 240 19.61 -21.00 1.87
C ALA A 240 21.05 -21.00 1.32
N ASP A 241 21.39 -20.07 0.44
CA ASP A 241 22.73 -19.88 -0.11
C ASP A 241 23.70 -19.19 0.88
N GLY A 242 23.23 -18.83 2.08
CA GLY A 242 24.01 -18.14 3.10
C GLY A 242 24.22 -16.65 2.82
N GLY A 243 23.50 -16.08 1.84
CA GLY A 243 23.48 -14.65 1.58
C GLY A 243 22.90 -13.83 2.73
N PRO A 244 22.99 -12.49 2.66
CA PRO A 244 22.45 -11.62 3.70
C PRO A 244 20.94 -11.79 3.83
N ALA A 245 20.44 -11.66 5.07
CA ALA A 245 19.02 -11.66 5.34
C ALA A 245 18.32 -10.52 4.57
N ARG A 246 17.12 -10.77 4.06
CA ARG A 246 16.36 -9.83 3.23
C ARG A 246 15.02 -9.51 3.86
N LEU A 247 14.61 -8.25 3.82
CA LEU A 247 13.23 -7.89 4.14
C LEU A 247 12.35 -8.22 2.95
N VAL A 248 11.33 -9.02 3.20
CA VAL A 248 10.39 -9.49 2.18
C VAL A 248 8.95 -9.30 2.66
N ARG A 249 8.03 -9.33 1.70
CA ARG A 249 6.59 -9.28 1.95
C ARG A 249 5.92 -10.46 1.27
N ALA A 250 4.85 -10.98 1.84
CA ALA A 250 3.97 -11.93 1.19
C ALA A 250 2.53 -11.43 1.32
N SER A 251 1.82 -11.28 0.20
CA SER A 251 0.48 -10.71 0.21
C SER A 251 -0.54 -11.65 -0.40
N VAL A 252 -1.73 -11.73 0.19
CA VAL A 252 -2.91 -12.35 -0.43
C VAL A 252 -4.07 -11.38 -0.38
N SER A 253 -4.77 -11.32 -1.50
CA SER A 253 -5.95 -10.48 -1.67
C SER A 253 -7.15 -11.35 -2.03
N THR A 254 -8.33 -10.95 -1.56
CA THR A 254 -9.59 -11.64 -1.86
C THR A 254 -10.70 -10.61 -2.10
N PRO A 255 -11.56 -10.81 -3.10
CA PRO A 255 -12.76 -9.98 -3.23
C PRO A 255 -13.70 -10.26 -2.07
N LYS A 256 -14.40 -9.22 -1.60
CA LYS A 256 -15.40 -9.35 -0.53
C LYS A 256 -16.58 -8.41 -0.75
N PRO A 257 -17.78 -8.75 -0.27
CA PRO A 257 -18.83 -7.76 -0.11
C PRO A 257 -18.49 -6.83 1.07
N ASP A 258 -19.00 -5.61 1.03
CA ASP A 258 -18.81 -4.57 2.05
C ASP A 258 -19.24 -5.01 3.47
N THR A 259 -20.21 -5.90 3.57
CA THR A 259 -20.68 -6.52 4.82
C THR A 259 -19.68 -7.43 5.52
N VAL A 260 -18.62 -7.92 4.85
CA VAL A 260 -17.58 -8.74 5.49
C VAL A 260 -16.50 -7.80 6.03
N ILE A 261 -16.49 -7.63 7.35
CA ILE A 261 -15.58 -6.73 8.07
C ILE A 261 -14.89 -7.44 9.24
N GLY A 262 -13.82 -6.84 9.77
CA GLY A 262 -13.14 -7.30 10.98
C GLY A 262 -12.67 -8.76 10.88
N ALA A 263 -12.91 -9.57 11.93
CA ALA A 263 -12.45 -10.96 11.98
C ALA A 263 -13.00 -11.86 10.85
N GLY A 264 -14.09 -11.47 10.19
CA GLY A 264 -14.64 -12.18 9.03
C GLY A 264 -13.69 -12.22 7.84
N ILE A 265 -12.80 -11.24 7.73
CA ILE A 265 -11.83 -11.14 6.64
C ILE A 265 -10.86 -12.32 6.65
N TRP A 266 -10.43 -12.78 7.84
CA TRP A 266 -9.52 -13.93 7.95
C TRP A 266 -10.11 -15.19 7.36
N GLN A 267 -11.43 -15.39 7.42
CA GLN A 267 -12.05 -16.57 6.81
C GLN A 267 -11.95 -16.58 5.29
N LEU A 268 -11.97 -15.41 4.65
CA LEU A 268 -11.80 -15.28 3.21
C LEU A 268 -10.35 -15.48 2.78
N LEU A 269 -9.39 -15.13 3.64
CA LEU A 269 -7.96 -15.20 3.37
C LEU A 269 -7.31 -16.55 3.73
N ARG A 270 -7.84 -17.24 4.76
CA ARG A 270 -7.30 -18.52 5.28
C ARG A 270 -7.06 -19.61 4.24
N PRO A 271 -7.95 -19.85 3.28
CA PRO A 271 -7.73 -20.91 2.28
C PRO A 271 -6.48 -20.69 1.41
N HIS A 272 -5.86 -19.51 1.49
CA HIS A 272 -4.84 -19.06 0.56
C HIS A 272 -3.47 -18.78 1.20
N LEU A 273 -3.29 -19.02 2.51
CA LEU A 273 -2.02 -18.78 3.21
C LEU A 273 -1.81 -19.71 4.42
N SER A 274 -1.04 -20.78 4.26
CA SER A 274 -0.42 -21.48 5.39
C SER A 274 0.48 -20.57 6.24
N LEU A 275 1.02 -19.50 5.65
CA LEU A 275 1.80 -18.46 6.34
C LEU A 275 1.05 -17.78 7.48
N LEU A 276 -0.26 -17.55 7.34
CA LEU A 276 -1.06 -16.88 8.37
C LEU A 276 -1.20 -17.74 9.63
N ALA A 277 -1.23 -19.07 9.46
CA ALA A 277 -1.18 -20.00 10.58
C ALA A 277 0.19 -19.96 11.26
N ALA A 278 1.28 -20.00 10.49
CA ALA A 278 2.63 -19.92 11.04
C ALA A 278 2.89 -18.62 11.81
N LEU A 279 2.41 -17.48 11.31
CA LEU A 279 2.47 -16.20 12.02
C LEU A 279 1.70 -16.26 13.36
N GLY A 280 0.48 -16.80 13.36
CA GLY A 280 -0.33 -16.93 14.57
C GLY A 280 0.25 -17.89 15.61
N GLU A 281 0.99 -18.91 15.16
CA GLU A 281 1.64 -19.91 16.00
C GLU A 281 3.09 -19.56 16.39
N GLY A 282 3.63 -18.45 15.89
CA GLY A 282 5.01 -18.05 16.13
C GLY A 282 6.03 -19.03 15.54
N ARG A 283 5.85 -19.41 14.28
CA ARG A 283 6.72 -20.37 13.56
C ARG A 283 7.33 -19.75 12.32
N SER A 284 8.53 -20.22 11.96
CA SER A 284 9.13 -19.93 10.66
C SER A 284 8.47 -20.75 9.55
N MET A 285 8.77 -20.41 8.30
CA MET A 285 8.45 -21.22 7.13
C MET A 285 9.73 -21.57 6.39
N ASP A 286 9.89 -22.82 5.98
CA ASP A 286 10.97 -23.26 5.09
C ASP A 286 10.47 -23.15 3.65
N LEU A 287 11.15 -22.33 2.85
CA LEU A 287 10.81 -22.05 1.45
C LEU A 287 11.72 -22.84 0.51
N THR A 288 11.15 -23.39 -0.55
CA THR A 288 11.88 -24.03 -1.65
C THR A 288 11.38 -23.47 -2.97
N ASP A 289 12.24 -22.77 -3.69
CA ASP A 289 11.97 -22.17 -5.01
C ASP A 289 10.72 -21.28 -5.04
N MET A 290 10.43 -20.57 -3.94
CA MET A 290 9.31 -19.63 -3.86
C MET A 290 9.56 -18.46 -4.82
N PRO A 291 8.61 -18.11 -5.71
CA PRO A 291 8.82 -16.99 -6.62
C PRO A 291 8.83 -15.65 -5.87
N ILE A 292 9.71 -14.74 -6.27
CA ILE A 292 9.93 -13.44 -5.64
C ILE A 292 10.09 -12.35 -6.71
N THR A 293 9.47 -11.19 -6.49
CA THR A 293 9.67 -10.01 -7.33
C THR A 293 10.98 -9.31 -7.01
N ALA A 294 11.48 -8.49 -7.93
CA ALA A 294 12.62 -7.62 -7.69
C ALA A 294 12.40 -6.57 -6.59
N GLU A 295 11.18 -6.41 -6.04
CA GLU A 295 10.87 -5.53 -4.90
C GLU A 295 10.84 -6.29 -3.55
N GLY A 296 11.11 -7.60 -3.56
CA GLY A 296 11.05 -8.44 -2.38
C GLY A 296 9.63 -8.94 -2.03
N ASP A 297 8.68 -8.89 -2.96
CA ASP A 297 7.36 -9.50 -2.77
C ASP A 297 7.37 -10.97 -3.18
N LEU A 298 7.13 -11.86 -2.23
CA LEU A 298 6.91 -13.28 -2.45
C LEU A 298 5.54 -13.49 -3.10
N ILE A 299 5.53 -14.16 -4.24
CA ILE A 299 4.31 -14.65 -4.88
C ILE A 299 3.95 -15.95 -4.19
N TRP A 300 3.15 -15.85 -3.13
CA TRP A 300 2.91 -16.97 -2.23
C TRP A 300 2.26 -18.16 -2.95
N GLN A 301 2.90 -19.32 -2.81
CA GLN A 301 2.41 -20.60 -3.30
C GLN A 301 2.65 -21.64 -2.22
N ASP A 302 1.58 -22.19 -1.62
CA ASP A 302 1.69 -23.11 -0.48
C ASP A 302 2.53 -24.37 -0.78
N GLU A 303 2.60 -24.79 -2.05
CA GLU A 303 3.42 -25.92 -2.50
C GLU A 303 4.92 -25.72 -2.26
N HIS A 304 5.36 -24.46 -2.22
CA HIS A 304 6.75 -24.05 -2.04
C HIS A 304 7.11 -23.72 -0.58
N ALA A 305 6.19 -23.95 0.37
CA ALA A 305 6.37 -23.57 1.76
C ALA A 305 6.01 -24.70 2.74
N ARG A 306 6.82 -24.88 3.78
CA ARG A 306 6.53 -25.81 4.89
C ARG A 306 6.71 -25.13 6.23
N THR A 307 5.89 -25.50 7.22
CA THR A 307 6.06 -25.00 8.58
C THR A 307 7.39 -25.46 9.17
N GLY A 308 8.18 -24.51 9.67
CA GLY A 308 9.48 -24.74 10.27
C GLY A 308 9.46 -24.67 11.80
N GLU A 309 10.64 -24.39 12.38
CA GLU A 309 10.85 -24.29 13.82
C GLU A 309 10.14 -23.07 14.47
N PRO A 310 9.93 -23.07 15.80
CA PRO A 310 9.47 -21.88 16.51
C PRO A 310 10.35 -20.65 16.21
N ALA A 311 9.70 -19.54 15.91
CA ALA A 311 10.31 -18.26 15.62
C ALA A 311 9.46 -17.14 16.22
N ASP A 312 9.89 -16.64 17.37
CA ASP A 312 9.25 -15.50 18.01
C ASP A 312 9.56 -14.21 17.22
N ALA A 313 8.53 -13.43 16.90
CA ALA A 313 8.68 -12.24 16.06
C ALA A 313 9.48 -11.13 16.75
N PHE A 314 9.39 -10.97 18.07
CA PHE A 314 10.15 -9.97 18.82
C PHE A 314 11.63 -10.35 18.93
N VAL A 315 11.93 -11.63 19.16
CA VAL A 315 13.31 -12.14 19.11
C VAL A 315 13.89 -11.99 17.70
N THR A 316 13.13 -12.37 16.68
CA THR A 316 13.51 -12.22 15.27
C THR A 316 13.82 -10.76 14.95
N ALA A 317 12.94 -9.83 15.33
CA ALA A 317 13.12 -8.42 15.06
C ALA A 317 14.30 -7.82 15.83
N ARG A 318 14.56 -8.26 17.06
CA ARG A 318 15.71 -7.77 17.84
C ARG A 318 17.04 -8.22 17.23
N VAL A 319 17.10 -9.41 16.64
CA VAL A 319 18.34 -10.03 16.16
C VAL A 319 18.58 -9.80 14.66
N ALA A 320 17.59 -10.09 13.82
CA ALA A 320 17.77 -10.18 12.38
C ALA A 320 17.37 -8.89 11.64
N LEU A 321 16.39 -8.12 12.16
CA LEU A 321 15.91 -6.89 11.50
C LEU A 321 17.02 -5.85 11.27
N PRO A 322 17.96 -5.61 12.23
CA PRO A 322 19.01 -4.63 12.02
C PRO A 322 20.00 -4.99 10.91
N THR A 323 20.12 -6.29 10.59
CA THR A 323 21.04 -6.80 9.56
C THR A 323 20.35 -7.07 8.23
N ALA A 324 19.02 -7.01 8.19
CA ALA A 324 18.26 -7.33 6.99
C ALA A 324 18.37 -6.22 5.95
N ILE A 325 18.57 -6.61 4.69
CA ILE A 325 18.66 -5.69 3.56
C ILE A 325 17.25 -5.47 3.01
N SER A 326 16.87 -4.21 2.81
CA SER A 326 15.64 -3.84 2.11
C SER A 326 15.85 -3.87 0.61
N THR A 327 14.88 -4.42 -0.12
CA THR A 327 14.88 -4.35 -1.58
C THR A 327 14.34 -2.99 -2.04
N PRO A 328 14.95 -2.33 -3.04
CA PRO A 328 14.42 -1.08 -3.57
C PRO A 328 13.04 -1.27 -4.21
N ALA A 329 12.21 -0.23 -4.13
CA ALA A 329 10.92 -0.20 -4.82
C ALA A 329 11.11 0.02 -6.33
N ALA A 330 10.33 -0.71 -7.13
CA ALA A 330 10.23 -0.56 -8.56
C ALA A 330 9.72 0.86 -8.88
N PRO A 331 10.15 1.46 -10.00
CA PRO A 331 9.87 2.86 -10.28
C PRO A 331 8.38 3.27 -10.21
N LEU A 332 7.46 2.41 -10.67
CA LEU A 332 6.02 2.70 -10.60
C LEU A 332 5.44 2.64 -9.19
N ASP A 333 6.10 1.95 -8.27
CA ASP A 333 5.63 1.70 -6.91
C ASP A 333 6.26 2.65 -5.87
N ARG A 334 7.20 3.51 -6.31
CA ARG A 334 7.75 4.61 -5.50
C ARG A 334 6.70 5.69 -5.28
N HIS A 335 6.12 5.67 -4.09
CA HIS A 335 5.15 6.67 -3.67
C HIS A 335 5.22 6.87 -2.15
N PRO A 336 5.09 8.09 -1.60
CA PRO A 336 5.21 8.31 -0.16
C PRO A 336 4.21 7.48 0.65
N ALA A 337 2.97 7.37 0.19
CA ALA A 337 1.93 6.54 0.83
C ALA A 337 2.22 5.02 0.79
N ARG A 338 3.16 4.57 -0.04
CA ARG A 338 3.61 3.17 -0.12
C ARG A 338 4.69 2.84 0.90
N LEU A 339 5.30 3.85 1.54
CA LEU A 339 6.36 3.68 2.53
C LEU A 339 5.79 2.95 3.75
N ALA A 340 6.34 1.76 4.02
CA ALA A 340 5.95 0.87 5.11
C ALA A 340 7.16 0.06 5.55
N VAL A 341 8.04 0.67 6.36
CA VAL A 341 9.33 0.09 6.75
C VAL A 341 9.21 -0.58 8.11
N PRO A 342 9.45 -1.90 8.25
CA PRO A 342 9.43 -2.57 9.54
C PRO A 342 10.48 -2.02 10.50
N VAL A 343 10.04 -1.64 11.70
CA VAL A 343 10.86 -1.15 12.80
C VAL A 343 10.53 -1.89 14.09
N PHE A 344 11.55 -2.05 14.93
CA PHE A 344 11.41 -2.56 16.28
C PHE A 344 11.82 -1.48 17.28
N LEU A 345 10.91 -1.16 18.21
CA LEU A 345 11.09 -0.13 19.21
C LEU A 345 10.98 -0.74 20.61
N GLU A 346 11.91 -0.33 21.47
CA GLU A 346 11.94 -0.66 22.89
C GLU A 346 12.57 0.50 23.67
N GLY A 347 12.29 0.59 24.98
CA GLY A 347 12.80 1.66 25.84
C GLY A 347 12.18 3.05 25.56
N TYR A 348 11.03 3.11 24.90
CA TYR A 348 10.25 4.35 24.73
C TYR A 348 9.35 4.63 25.92
N THR A 349 8.93 5.89 26.06
CA THR A 349 7.82 6.26 26.95
C THR A 349 6.58 6.57 26.13
N VAL A 350 5.41 6.26 26.68
CA VAL A 350 4.12 6.50 26.03
C VAL A 350 3.49 7.76 26.60
N ASP A 351 3.05 8.65 25.72
CA ASP A 351 2.18 9.79 26.06
C ASP A 351 0.85 9.63 25.33
N ARG A 352 -0.25 9.87 26.05
CA ARG A 352 -1.63 9.77 25.54
C ARG A 352 -2.36 11.07 25.84
N ALA A 353 -2.53 11.89 24.80
CA ALA A 353 -3.51 12.96 24.77
C ALA A 353 -4.88 12.40 24.32
N GLU A 354 -5.96 13.18 24.46
CA GLU A 354 -7.35 12.72 24.26
C GLU A 354 -7.54 11.87 22.97
N ASP A 355 -6.96 12.30 21.85
CA ASP A 355 -7.08 11.62 20.54
C ASP A 355 -5.75 11.24 19.89
N ALA A 356 -4.62 11.39 20.60
CA ALA A 356 -3.29 11.16 20.03
C ALA A 356 -2.42 10.29 20.94
N LEU A 357 -1.80 9.27 20.35
CA LEU A 357 -0.82 8.42 21.00
C LEU A 357 0.57 8.74 20.45
N THR A 358 1.52 9.02 21.33
CA THR A 358 2.90 9.36 20.94
C THR A 358 3.87 8.48 21.72
N PHE A 359 4.87 7.94 21.02
CA PHE A 359 6.02 7.31 21.64
C PHE A 359 7.18 8.29 21.67
N THR A 360 7.79 8.50 22.83
CA THR A 360 9.06 9.22 22.92
C THR A 360 10.20 8.21 22.77
N VAL A 361 10.85 8.21 21.61
CA VAL A 361 11.96 7.30 21.29
C VAL A 361 13.26 8.10 21.31
N ALA A 362 14.21 7.71 22.17
CA ALA A 362 15.47 8.43 22.36
C ALA A 362 15.31 9.95 22.60
N GLY A 363 14.22 10.35 23.27
CA GLY A 363 13.91 11.75 23.57
C GLY A 363 13.10 12.50 22.51
N TYR A 364 12.75 11.86 21.39
CA TYR A 364 12.01 12.50 20.29
C TYR A 364 10.61 11.89 20.14
N PRO A 365 9.57 12.72 19.90
CA PRO A 365 8.21 12.24 19.73
C PRO A 365 8.04 11.56 18.37
N LEU A 366 7.35 10.42 18.37
CA LEU A 366 6.91 9.70 17.19
C LEU A 366 5.42 9.40 17.32
N THR A 367 4.62 9.94 16.41
CA THR A 367 3.18 9.71 16.37
C THR A 367 2.88 8.23 16.12
N VAL A 368 1.92 7.68 16.86
CA VAL A 368 1.48 6.29 16.71
C VAL A 368 0.07 6.26 16.14
N ALA A 369 -0.07 5.69 14.94
CA ALA A 369 -1.33 5.50 14.24
C ALA A 369 -2.08 4.28 14.80
N ALA A 370 -2.51 4.37 16.07
CA ALA A 370 -3.23 3.30 16.77
C ALA A 370 -4.62 3.03 16.17
N ASP A 371 -5.20 4.00 15.47
CA ASP A 371 -6.45 3.90 14.71
C ASP A 371 -6.35 2.95 13.50
N ARG A 372 -5.14 2.70 13.00
CA ARG A 372 -4.86 1.74 11.92
C ARG A 372 -4.73 0.30 12.39
N VAL A 373 -4.81 0.04 13.70
CA VAL A 373 -4.80 -1.33 14.22
C VAL A 373 -6.08 -2.03 13.75
N PRO A 374 -5.99 -3.17 13.04
CA PRO A 374 -7.17 -3.80 12.51
C PRO A 374 -8.06 -4.36 13.63
N ALA A 375 -9.35 -4.07 13.56
CA ALA A 375 -10.37 -4.68 14.44
C ALA A 375 -10.57 -6.19 14.20
N ALA A 376 -9.71 -6.80 13.38
CA ALA A 376 -9.68 -8.21 13.05
C ALA A 376 -8.74 -9.03 13.96
N GLY A 377 -8.14 -8.44 14.99
CA GLY A 377 -7.22 -9.14 15.90
C GLY A 377 -7.32 -8.68 17.36
N PRO A 378 -6.51 -9.27 18.26
CA PRO A 378 -6.49 -8.93 19.68
C PRO A 378 -5.65 -7.67 20.00
N LEU A 379 -4.96 -7.10 19.02
CA LEU A 379 -4.22 -5.85 19.19
C LEU A 379 -5.22 -4.69 19.31
N THR A 380 -5.11 -3.87 20.35
CA THR A 380 -5.98 -2.70 20.57
C THR A 380 -5.17 -1.44 20.86
N PRO A 381 -5.72 -0.24 20.67
CA PRO A 381 -5.06 1.01 21.05
C PRO A 381 -4.62 1.03 22.52
N GLU A 382 -5.40 0.44 23.44
CA GLU A 382 -5.06 0.32 24.86
C GLU A 382 -3.86 -0.60 25.08
N ALA A 383 -3.77 -1.71 24.36
CA ALA A 383 -2.62 -2.60 24.41
C ALA A 383 -1.36 -1.91 23.89
N VAL A 384 -1.48 -1.11 22.83
CA VAL A 384 -0.38 -0.30 22.30
C VAL A 384 0.05 0.75 23.33
N ALA A 385 -0.88 1.43 23.99
CA ALA A 385 -0.57 2.40 25.03
C ALA A 385 0.08 1.79 26.28
N ALA A 386 -0.21 0.52 26.59
CA ALA A 386 0.37 -0.20 27.73
C ALA A 386 1.64 -1.01 27.38
N SER A 387 2.15 -0.87 26.16
CA SER A 387 3.23 -1.69 25.64
C SER A 387 4.61 -1.30 26.17
N THR A 388 5.49 -2.29 26.28
CA THR A 388 6.92 -2.11 26.63
C THR A 388 7.85 -2.27 25.43
N ALA A 389 7.37 -2.96 24.38
CA ALA A 389 8.05 -3.10 23.11
C ALA A 389 7.00 -3.12 21.98
N CYS A 390 7.38 -2.60 20.81
CA CYS A 390 6.49 -2.50 19.66
C CYS A 390 7.22 -2.89 18.37
N LEU A 391 6.60 -3.80 17.62
CA LEU A 391 6.89 -4.03 16.21
C LEU A 391 5.87 -3.27 15.38
N GLY A 392 6.33 -2.46 14.45
CA GLY A 392 5.47 -1.63 13.63
C GLY A 392 6.05 -1.33 12.26
N LEU A 393 5.26 -0.62 11.47
CA LEU A 393 5.65 -0.06 10.19
C LEU A 393 5.81 1.44 10.36
N LEU A 394 7.00 1.94 10.06
CA LEU A 394 7.20 3.37 9.87
C LEU A 394 6.58 3.76 8.52
N ARG A 395 5.69 4.74 8.56
CA ARG A 395 4.92 5.24 7.42
C ARG A 395 5.08 6.74 7.30
N TRP A 396 4.80 7.27 6.12
CA TRP A 396 4.72 8.70 5.88
C TRP A 396 3.29 9.08 5.53
N ASP A 397 2.68 9.94 6.34
CA ASP A 397 1.29 10.35 6.21
C ASP A 397 1.16 11.84 6.50
N ALA A 398 0.42 12.55 5.63
CA ALA A 398 0.08 13.96 5.80
C ALA A 398 1.26 14.92 6.08
N GLY A 399 2.47 14.57 5.64
CA GLY A 399 3.67 15.39 5.82
C GLY A 399 4.53 15.03 7.03
N ASP A 400 4.21 13.94 7.75
CA ASP A 400 4.95 13.49 8.92
C ASP A 400 5.16 11.96 8.93
N PHE A 401 6.18 11.50 9.66
CA PHE A 401 6.37 10.09 9.95
C PHE A 401 5.44 9.62 11.07
N SER A 402 4.84 8.44 10.89
CA SER A 402 4.02 7.79 11.91
C SER A 402 4.36 6.31 12.04
N LEU A 403 4.13 5.74 13.23
CA LEU A 403 4.28 4.33 13.52
C LEU A 403 2.91 3.65 13.46
N GLN A 404 2.73 2.69 12.55
CA GLN A 404 1.60 1.76 12.57
C GLN A 404 1.99 0.49 13.34
N PRO A 405 1.36 0.17 14.48
CA PRO A 405 1.65 -1.04 15.23
C PRO A 405 1.21 -2.31 14.50
N LEU A 406 2.10 -3.31 14.44
CA LEU A 406 1.80 -4.68 13.98
C LEU A 406 1.70 -5.67 15.14
N ALA A 407 2.54 -5.49 16.15
CA ALA A 407 2.52 -6.27 17.37
C ALA A 407 3.10 -5.48 18.55
N VAL A 408 2.68 -5.82 19.77
CA VAL A 408 3.24 -5.24 21.00
C VAL A 408 3.48 -6.30 22.07
N GLU A 409 4.48 -6.07 22.92
CA GLU A 409 4.64 -6.77 24.18
C GLU A 409 4.00 -5.97 25.31
N THR A 410 3.19 -6.61 26.13
CA THR A 410 2.56 -6.03 27.33
C THR A 410 2.81 -6.91 28.55
N LEU A 411 2.60 -6.37 29.75
CA LEU A 411 2.66 -7.14 31.00
C LEU A 411 1.27 -7.61 31.42
N ALA A 412 1.02 -8.93 31.33
CA ALA A 412 -0.17 -9.57 31.86
C ALA A 412 0.19 -10.49 33.02
N ARG A 413 -0.37 -10.24 34.22
CA ARG A 413 -0.07 -11.02 35.45
C ARG A 413 1.43 -11.20 35.71
N LYS A 414 2.22 -10.14 35.51
CA LYS A 414 3.69 -10.12 35.64
C LYS A 414 4.45 -10.98 34.62
N LYS A 415 3.80 -11.44 33.56
CA LYS A 415 4.44 -12.12 32.43
C LYS A 415 4.33 -11.24 31.19
N THR A 416 5.40 -11.18 30.41
CA THR A 416 5.37 -10.56 29.09
C THR A 416 4.50 -11.42 28.17
N VAL A 417 3.57 -10.77 27.47
CA VAL A 417 2.69 -11.39 26.49
C VAL A 417 2.71 -10.56 25.21
N ALA A 418 2.93 -11.22 24.08
CA ALA A 418 2.86 -10.59 22.77
C ALA A 418 1.42 -10.59 22.24
N LEU A 419 1.00 -9.46 21.66
CA LEU A 419 -0.27 -9.30 20.97
C LEU A 419 0.01 -8.89 19.54
N HIS A 420 -0.45 -9.69 18.57
CA HIS A 420 -0.23 -9.46 17.15
C HIS A 420 -1.54 -9.11 16.45
N ALA A 421 -1.49 -8.16 15.51
CA ALA A 421 -2.62 -7.82 14.64
C ALA A 421 -3.19 -9.05 13.91
N GLY A 422 -2.31 -9.96 13.50
CA GLY A 422 -2.64 -11.20 12.79
C GLY A 422 -2.91 -12.44 13.66
N ALA A 423 -3.00 -12.32 14.98
CA ALA A 423 -3.05 -13.51 15.85
C ALA A 423 -4.27 -14.41 15.57
N TRP A 424 -5.36 -13.88 15.00
CA TRP A 424 -6.54 -14.66 14.62
C TRP A 424 -6.49 -15.19 13.18
N ALA A 425 -5.44 -14.92 12.43
CA ALA A 425 -5.39 -15.22 11.00
C ALA A 425 -5.45 -16.74 10.73
N GLY A 426 -4.74 -17.55 11.52
CA GLY A 426 -4.79 -19.03 11.46
C GLY A 426 -6.01 -19.69 12.12
N GLY A 427 -6.90 -18.90 12.73
CA GLY A 427 -7.92 -19.40 13.66
C GLY A 427 -7.59 -19.03 15.10
N THR A 428 -8.61 -18.94 15.95
CA THR A 428 -8.42 -18.44 17.32
C THR A 428 -9.19 -19.26 18.35
N THR A 429 -8.56 -19.49 19.51
CA THR A 429 -9.21 -20.02 20.71
C THR A 429 -9.74 -18.91 21.62
N ASP A 430 -9.48 -17.64 21.26
CA ASP A 430 -10.06 -16.47 21.92
C ASP A 430 -11.58 -16.47 21.74
N LYS A 431 -12.33 -16.34 22.84
CA LYS A 431 -13.80 -16.37 22.81
C LYS A 431 -14.40 -15.21 22.00
N VAL A 432 -13.78 -14.03 22.02
CA VAL A 432 -14.20 -12.84 21.27
C VAL A 432 -13.95 -13.08 19.79
N GLY A 433 -12.74 -13.53 19.44
CA GLY A 433 -12.37 -13.86 18.07
C GLY A 433 -13.26 -14.96 17.47
N ALA A 434 -13.47 -16.06 18.20
CA ALA A 434 -14.31 -17.17 17.75
C ALA A 434 -15.79 -16.76 17.54
N LYS A 435 -16.32 -15.85 18.38
CA LYS A 435 -17.67 -15.31 18.22
C LYS A 435 -17.77 -14.41 16.98
N ALA A 436 -16.79 -13.54 16.77
CA ALA A 436 -16.74 -12.64 15.63
C ALA A 436 -16.64 -13.41 14.30
N GLU A 437 -15.80 -14.45 14.28
CA GLU A 437 -15.68 -15.37 13.15
C GLU A 437 -17.00 -16.08 12.83
N LYS A 438 -17.67 -16.66 13.83
CA LYS A 438 -18.95 -17.34 13.62
C LYS A 438 -20.00 -16.42 12.98
N ALA A 439 -20.10 -15.18 13.47
CA ALA A 439 -21.05 -14.20 12.93
C ALA A 439 -20.78 -13.88 11.45
N ALA A 440 -19.50 -13.79 11.05
CA ALA A 440 -19.13 -13.54 9.67
C ALA A 440 -19.43 -14.74 8.73
N THR A 441 -19.27 -15.97 9.23
CA THR A 441 -19.60 -17.18 8.47
C THR A 441 -21.08 -17.23 8.11
N ASP A 442 -21.95 -16.95 9.09
CA ASP A 442 -23.40 -16.97 8.90
C ASP A 442 -23.84 -15.94 7.84
N ALA A 443 -23.27 -14.73 7.86
CA ALA A 443 -23.54 -13.69 6.88
C ALA A 443 -23.09 -14.09 5.46
N THR A 444 -21.89 -14.64 5.32
CA THR A 444 -21.33 -15.06 4.02
C THR A 444 -22.13 -16.22 3.40
N ALA A 445 -22.59 -17.17 4.21
CA ALA A 445 -23.42 -18.28 3.76
C ALA A 445 -24.74 -17.80 3.14
N VAL A 446 -25.42 -16.85 3.79
CA VAL A 446 -26.65 -16.24 3.29
C VAL A 446 -26.42 -15.52 1.96
N LEU A 447 -25.32 -14.80 1.82
CA LEU A 447 -24.98 -14.09 0.57
C LEU A 447 -24.72 -15.07 -0.58
N ARG A 448 -23.95 -16.15 -0.34
CA ARG A 448 -23.71 -17.20 -1.33
C ARG A 448 -25.01 -17.89 -1.77
N GLU A 449 -25.90 -18.17 -0.82
CA GLU A 449 -27.22 -18.76 -1.13
C GLU A 449 -28.05 -17.83 -2.02
N ARG A 450 -28.10 -16.52 -1.70
CA ARG A 450 -28.82 -15.51 -2.49
C ARG A 450 -28.23 -15.35 -3.88
N ALA A 451 -26.91 -15.25 -4.00
CA ALA A 451 -26.22 -15.15 -5.28
C ALA A 451 -26.45 -16.39 -6.15
N GLY A 452 -26.38 -17.59 -5.56
CA GLY A 452 -26.67 -18.84 -6.27
C GLY A 452 -28.11 -18.94 -6.79
N ARG A 453 -29.08 -18.31 -6.12
CA ARG A 453 -30.47 -18.20 -6.61
C ARG A 453 -30.61 -17.21 -7.76
N LEU A 454 -29.85 -16.12 -7.75
CA LEU A 454 -29.85 -15.10 -8.79
C LEU A 454 -29.19 -15.59 -10.08
N LEU A 455 -28.10 -16.34 -9.98
CA LEU A 455 -27.36 -16.89 -11.13
C LEU A 455 -28.03 -18.12 -11.80
N ARG A 456 -29.10 -18.66 -11.18
CA ARG A 456 -29.89 -19.78 -11.73
C ARG A 456 -31.14 -19.31 -12.49
N LYS A 457 -31.34 -18.01 -12.63
CA LYS A 457 -32.33 -17.39 -13.50
C LYS A 457 -31.61 -16.80 -14.71
#